data_AF-A0AAJ8LVI8-F1
#
_entry.id   AF-A0AAJ8LVI8-F1
#
_cell.length_a   1.000
_cell.length_b   1.000
_cell.length_c   1.000
_cell.angle_alpha   90.00
_cell.angle_beta   90.00
_cell.angle_gamma   90.00
#
_symmetry.space_group_name_H-M   'P 1'
#
loop_
_entity.id
_entity.type
_entity.pdbx_description
1 polymer ?
#
loop_
_entity_poly.entity_id
_entity_poly.type
_entity_poly.pdbx_seq_one_letter_code
_entity_poly.pdbx_strand_id
1 'polypeptide(L)'
;MSVPDYQKFMLPLLKCLTDGEVHSLREIYDTLAEQFQLTEEDLTEVLPSGKQSKFKNRVGWARTYLKKAGLLQTINRGEFQITDTGLEVLSNNPAGINSKYLERFSSFLEFKNKSQKSLSNKEAIEPEEESVKTPKEILNPAI
;
A
#
# COMPACT_ATOMS: atom_id res chain seq x y z
N MET A 1 3.29 -18.75 -4.18
CA MET A 1 4.52 -17.97 -3.90
C MET A 1 4.24 -16.91 -2.85
N SER A 2 5.07 -16.77 -1.81
CA SER A 2 4.72 -15.88 -0.68
C SER A 2 4.36 -14.44 -1.11
N VAL A 3 3.17 -13.99 -0.71
CA VAL A 3 2.64 -12.65 -1.02
C VAL A 3 3.65 -11.55 -0.62
N PRO A 4 4.10 -10.71 -1.57
CA PRO A 4 5.06 -9.64 -1.31
C PRO A 4 4.61 -8.60 -0.28
N ASP A 5 5.56 -7.80 0.21
CA ASP A 5 5.25 -6.66 1.06
C ASP A 5 4.53 -5.52 0.31
N TYR A 6 3.74 -4.71 1.02
CA TYR A 6 2.95 -3.61 0.45
C TYR A 6 3.80 -2.61 -0.35
N GLN A 7 5.07 -2.42 0.00
CA GLN A 7 5.97 -1.53 -0.76
C GLN A 7 6.21 -2.04 -2.19
N LYS A 8 6.27 -3.37 -2.39
CA LYS A 8 6.44 -3.96 -3.74
C LYS A 8 5.23 -3.70 -4.63
N PHE A 9 4.03 -3.57 -4.06
CA PHE A 9 2.81 -3.27 -4.79
C PHE A 9 2.65 -1.78 -5.15
N MET A 10 3.37 -0.84 -4.51
CA MET A 10 3.14 0.61 -4.74
C MET A 10 3.38 1.04 -6.19
N LEU A 11 4.51 0.68 -6.80
CA LEU A 11 4.81 1.08 -8.17
C LEU A 11 3.91 0.35 -9.19
N PRO A 12 3.72 -0.98 -9.14
CA PRO A 12 2.79 -1.68 -10.02
C PRO A 12 1.35 -1.17 -9.93
N LEU A 13 0.83 -0.91 -8.72
CA LEU A 13 -0.51 -0.35 -8.51
C LEU A 13 -0.65 1.02 -9.20
N LEU A 14 0.33 1.91 -9.02
CA LEU A 14 0.31 3.21 -9.69
C LEU A 14 0.40 3.05 -11.22
N LYS A 15 1.15 2.06 -11.72
CA LYS A 15 1.25 1.74 -13.15
C LYS A 15 -0.06 1.21 -13.75
N CYS A 16 -0.92 0.53 -12.98
CA CYS A 16 -2.25 0.11 -13.44
C CYS A 16 -3.15 1.32 -13.82
N LEU A 17 -2.86 2.52 -13.30
CA LEU A 17 -3.64 3.74 -13.52
C LEU A 17 -2.99 4.68 -14.56
N THR A 18 -2.09 4.17 -15.41
CA THR A 18 -1.28 4.99 -16.35
C THR A 18 -2.07 5.56 -17.53
N ASP A 19 -3.22 4.98 -17.84
CA ASP A 19 -4.16 5.48 -18.85
C ASP A 19 -4.83 6.81 -18.44
N GLY A 20 -4.82 7.14 -17.15
CA GLY A 20 -5.52 8.31 -16.61
C GLY A 20 -7.00 8.05 -16.33
N GLU A 21 -7.49 6.82 -16.53
CA GLU A 21 -8.89 6.46 -16.38
C GLU A 21 -9.24 6.07 -14.93
N VAL A 22 -10.53 5.88 -14.67
CA VAL A 22 -11.03 5.46 -13.36
C VAL A 22 -11.08 3.94 -13.29
N HIS A 23 -10.31 3.35 -12.38
CA HIS A 23 -10.25 1.89 -12.16
C HIS A 23 -10.88 1.50 -10.82
N SER A 24 -11.58 0.36 -10.80
CA SER A 24 -12.07 -0.25 -9.57
C SER A 24 -10.96 -0.99 -8.83
N LEU A 25 -11.14 -1.14 -7.52
CA LEU A 25 -10.24 -1.93 -6.68
C LEU A 25 -10.18 -3.42 -7.08
N ARG A 26 -11.22 -3.93 -7.77
CA ARG A 26 -11.24 -5.31 -8.28
C ARG A 26 -10.28 -5.47 -9.45
N GLU A 27 -10.38 -4.62 -10.46
CA GLU A 27 -9.49 -4.66 -11.63
C GLU A 27 -8.01 -4.51 -11.22
N ILE A 28 -7.74 -3.64 -10.24
CA ILE A 28 -6.41 -3.49 -9.63
C ILE A 28 -5.97 -4.79 -8.92
N TYR A 29 -6.84 -5.47 -8.18
CA TYR A 29 -6.49 -6.75 -7.55
C TYR A 29 -6.19 -7.83 -8.58
N ASP A 30 -7.03 -7.96 -9.61
CA ASP A 30 -6.89 -9.01 -10.62
C ASP A 30 -5.61 -8.78 -11.44
N THR A 31 -5.37 -7.55 -11.90
CA THR A 31 -4.14 -7.14 -12.60
C THR A 31 -2.88 -7.39 -11.76
N LEU A 32 -2.91 -7.07 -10.46
CA LEU A 32 -1.75 -7.30 -9.58
C LEU A 32 -1.55 -8.78 -9.24
N ALA A 33 -2.61 -9.59 -9.18
CA ALA A 33 -2.49 -11.02 -8.99
C ALA A 33 -1.78 -11.69 -10.19
N GLU A 34 -2.19 -11.33 -11.41
CA GLU A 34 -1.55 -11.78 -12.66
C GLU A 34 -0.09 -11.32 -12.77
N GLN A 35 0.18 -10.03 -12.56
CA GLN A 35 1.54 -9.46 -12.66
C GLN A 35 2.53 -10.09 -11.68
N PHE A 36 2.08 -10.48 -10.49
CA PHE A 36 2.91 -11.13 -9.48
C PHE A 36 2.84 -12.67 -9.51
N GLN A 37 2.10 -13.26 -10.44
CA GLN A 37 1.93 -14.72 -10.60
C GLN A 37 1.47 -15.40 -9.30
N LEU A 38 0.54 -14.76 -8.58
CA LEU A 38 0.01 -15.27 -7.33
C LEU A 38 -0.95 -16.44 -7.58
N THR A 39 -0.81 -17.53 -6.82
CA THR A 39 -1.72 -18.68 -6.91
C THR A 39 -3.00 -18.43 -6.12
N GLU A 40 -4.02 -19.26 -6.34
CA GLU A 40 -5.25 -19.22 -5.53
C GLU A 40 -4.97 -19.36 -4.03
N GLU A 41 -3.97 -20.16 -3.65
CA GLU A 41 -3.50 -20.32 -2.27
C GLU A 41 -2.93 -19.00 -1.72
N ASP A 42 -2.12 -18.27 -2.50
CA ASP A 42 -1.56 -16.98 -2.09
C ASP A 42 -2.64 -15.88 -1.98
N LEU A 43 -3.66 -15.93 -2.84
CA LEU A 43 -4.79 -15.00 -2.84
C LEU A 43 -5.79 -15.29 -1.70
N THR A 44 -5.87 -16.54 -1.25
CA THR A 44 -6.71 -16.96 -0.12
C THR A 44 -5.97 -17.00 1.21
N GLU A 45 -4.63 -16.89 1.24
CA GLU A 45 -3.82 -16.76 2.46
C GLU A 45 -4.35 -15.63 3.35
N VAL A 46 -4.95 -15.97 4.50
CA VAL A 46 -5.46 -15.00 5.47
C VAL A 46 -4.37 -14.52 6.42
N LEU A 47 -4.51 -13.28 6.91
CA LEU A 47 -3.73 -12.80 8.05
C LEU A 47 -4.05 -13.62 9.31
N PRO A 48 -3.16 -13.64 10.34
CA PRO A 48 -3.43 -14.31 11.62
C PRO A 48 -4.73 -13.88 12.32
N SER A 49 -5.24 -12.68 12.00
CA SER A 49 -6.53 -12.17 12.50
C SER A 49 -7.76 -12.79 11.83
N GLY A 50 -7.59 -13.60 10.77
CA GLY A 50 -8.66 -14.30 10.04
C GLY A 50 -9.61 -13.42 9.20
N LYS A 51 -9.55 -12.09 9.35
CA LYS A 51 -10.54 -11.15 8.78
C LYS A 51 -10.29 -10.76 7.32
N GLN A 52 -9.05 -10.85 6.84
CA GLN A 52 -8.65 -10.37 5.51
C GLN A 52 -7.59 -11.29 4.90
N SER A 53 -7.67 -11.51 3.59
CA SER A 53 -6.55 -12.07 2.82
C SER A 53 -5.35 -11.13 2.88
N LYS A 54 -4.16 -11.68 3.09
CA LYS A 54 -2.87 -10.98 3.11
C LYS A 54 -2.66 -10.13 1.85
N PHE A 55 -2.96 -10.67 0.66
CA PHE A 55 -2.87 -9.94 -0.60
C PHE A 55 -3.69 -8.63 -0.60
N LYS A 56 -5.01 -8.71 -0.38
CA LYS A 56 -5.90 -7.52 -0.36
C LYS A 56 -5.48 -6.51 0.71
N ASN A 57 -4.95 -6.97 1.84
CA ASN A 57 -4.40 -6.10 2.88
C ASN A 57 -3.13 -5.35 2.40
N ARG A 58 -2.15 -6.04 1.81
CA ARG A 58 -0.91 -5.43 1.29
C ARG A 58 -1.19 -4.41 0.18
N VAL A 59 -2.06 -4.75 -0.77
CA VAL A 59 -2.50 -3.80 -1.83
C VAL A 59 -3.31 -2.64 -1.23
N GLY A 60 -4.14 -2.89 -0.22
CA GLY A 60 -4.87 -1.86 0.52
C GLY A 60 -3.95 -0.83 1.21
N TRP A 61 -2.84 -1.29 1.79
CA TRP A 61 -1.79 -0.43 2.34
C TRP A 61 -1.06 0.38 1.26
N ALA A 62 -0.64 -0.27 0.18
CA ALA A 62 0.01 0.39 -0.96
C ALA A 62 -0.84 1.56 -1.49
N ARG A 63 -2.12 1.28 -1.77
CA ARG A 63 -3.12 2.27 -2.20
C ARG A 63 -3.27 3.42 -1.20
N THR A 64 -3.35 3.11 0.09
CA THR A 64 -3.54 4.11 1.15
C THR A 64 -2.34 5.06 1.23
N TYR A 65 -1.13 4.53 1.12
CA TYR A 65 0.10 5.32 1.16
C TYR A 65 0.23 6.22 -0.07
N LEU A 66 -0.01 5.69 -1.27
CA LEU A 66 -0.07 6.47 -2.52
C LEU A 66 -1.12 7.59 -2.45
N LYS A 67 -2.31 7.30 -1.90
CA LYS A 67 -3.36 8.32 -1.68
C LYS A 67 -2.90 9.43 -0.73
N LYS A 68 -2.27 9.08 0.40
CA LYS A 68 -1.78 10.05 1.38
C LYS A 68 -0.63 10.90 0.85
N ALA A 69 0.16 10.36 -0.07
CA ALA A 69 1.17 11.08 -0.83
C ALA A 69 0.63 11.84 -2.06
N GLY A 70 -0.68 11.76 -2.34
CA GLY A 70 -1.32 12.53 -3.41
C GLY A 70 -1.07 12.02 -4.83
N LEU A 71 -0.56 10.80 -5.02
CA LEU A 71 -0.32 10.20 -6.36
C LEU A 71 -1.59 9.56 -6.95
N LEU A 72 -2.59 9.28 -6.12
CA LEU A 72 -3.90 8.78 -6.56
C LEU A 72 -5.02 9.42 -5.76
N GLN A 73 -6.16 9.60 -6.41
CA GLN A 73 -7.39 10.12 -5.83
C GLN A 73 -8.49 9.06 -5.79
N THR A 74 -9.54 9.32 -5.00
CA THR A 74 -10.73 8.44 -4.92
C THR A 74 -11.85 9.16 -5.63
N ILE A 75 -12.39 8.55 -6.68
CA ILE A 75 -13.50 9.12 -7.45
C ILE A 75 -14.81 8.69 -6.81
N ASN A 76 -15.03 7.36 -6.70
CA ASN A 76 -16.15 6.78 -5.95
C ASN A 76 -15.65 5.76 -4.91
N ARG A 77 -16.59 5.20 -4.14
CA ARG A 77 -16.27 4.19 -3.11
C ARG A 77 -15.72 2.91 -3.75
N GLY A 78 -14.40 2.77 -3.74
CA GLY A 78 -13.71 1.62 -4.31
C GLY A 78 -13.16 1.88 -5.72
N GLU A 79 -13.26 3.10 -6.23
CA GLU A 79 -12.76 3.53 -7.54
C GLU A 79 -11.71 4.63 -7.38
N PHE A 80 -10.63 4.53 -8.16
CA PHE A 80 -9.44 5.35 -8.03
C PHE A 80 -8.91 5.78 -9.40
N GLN A 81 -8.28 6.94 -9.43
CA GLN A 81 -7.64 7.52 -10.60
C GLN A 81 -6.27 8.03 -10.19
N ILE A 82 -5.30 8.00 -11.10
CA ILE A 82 -4.01 8.67 -10.91
C ILE A 82 -4.21 10.20 -10.87
N THR A 83 -3.30 10.92 -10.21
CA THR A 83 -3.25 12.39 -10.26
C THR A 83 -2.14 12.85 -11.21
N ASP A 84 -2.11 14.14 -11.58
CA ASP A 84 -1.01 14.72 -12.34
C ASP A 84 0.35 14.46 -11.68
N THR A 85 0.43 14.59 -10.34
CA THR A 85 1.61 14.24 -9.54
C THR A 85 1.98 12.75 -9.67
N GLY A 86 0.99 11.86 -9.77
CA GLY A 86 1.20 10.44 -10.02
C GLY A 86 1.80 10.18 -11.41
N LEU A 87 1.27 10.85 -12.44
CA LEU A 87 1.77 10.78 -13.82
C LEU A 87 3.18 11.36 -13.95
N GLU A 88 3.48 12.49 -13.30
CA GLU A 88 4.83 13.06 -13.23
C GLU A 88 5.82 12.06 -12.60
N VAL A 89 5.43 11.43 -11.49
CA VAL A 89 6.25 10.41 -10.83
C VAL A 89 6.52 9.23 -11.76
N LEU A 90 5.53 8.74 -12.51
CA LEU A 90 5.76 7.64 -13.47
C LEU A 90 6.60 8.07 -14.68
N SER A 91 6.46 9.31 -15.14
CA SER A 91 7.26 9.89 -16.23
C SER A 91 8.75 9.96 -15.89
N ASN A 92 9.09 10.12 -14.61
CA ASN A 92 10.46 10.03 -14.10
C ASN A 92 11.02 8.59 -14.00
N ASN A 93 10.23 7.58 -14.44
CA ASN A 93 10.57 6.15 -14.45
C ASN A 93 11.32 5.62 -13.19
N PRO A 94 10.73 5.75 -11.98
CA PRO A 94 11.35 5.33 -10.75
C PRO A 94 11.53 3.81 -10.71
N ALA A 95 12.71 3.36 -10.27
CA ALA A 95 13.00 1.93 -10.07
C ALA A 95 12.11 1.26 -9.00
N GLY A 96 11.47 2.05 -8.14
CA GLY A 96 10.53 1.60 -7.12
C GLY A 96 9.92 2.77 -6.38
N ILE A 97 8.71 2.57 -5.84
CA ILE A 97 8.06 3.48 -4.89
C ILE A 97 7.98 2.73 -3.56
N ASN A 98 8.42 3.36 -2.48
CA ASN A 98 8.38 2.83 -1.12
C ASN A 98 8.08 3.96 -0.12
N SER A 99 7.91 3.64 1.16
CA SER A 99 7.60 4.65 2.18
C SER A 99 8.59 5.82 2.20
N LYS A 100 9.90 5.54 2.05
CA LYS A 100 10.96 6.56 1.99
C LYS A 100 10.88 7.43 0.72
N TYR A 101 10.50 6.87 -0.43
CA TYR A 101 10.23 7.65 -1.64
C TYR A 101 9.06 8.62 -1.43
N LEU A 102 8.01 8.17 -0.71
CA LEU A 102 6.83 8.99 -0.44
C LEU A 102 7.09 10.14 0.56
N GLU A 103 8.16 10.09 1.35
CA GLU A 103 8.57 11.18 2.25
C GLU A 103 8.93 12.49 1.51
N ARG A 104 9.08 12.46 0.18
CA ARG A 104 9.21 13.69 -0.64
C ARG A 104 7.92 14.50 -0.77
N PHE A 105 6.77 13.92 -0.43
CA PHE A 105 5.46 14.59 -0.51
C PHE A 105 5.05 15.13 0.86
N SER A 106 4.80 16.42 0.97
CA SER A 106 4.40 17.09 2.21
C SER A 106 3.13 16.47 2.83
N SER A 107 2.16 16.11 2.00
CA SER A 107 0.91 15.45 2.43
C SER A 107 1.17 14.08 3.08
N PHE A 108 2.20 13.35 2.65
CA PHE A 108 2.60 12.08 3.23
C PHE A 108 3.34 12.27 4.56
N LEU A 109 4.24 13.25 4.64
CA LEU A 109 4.92 13.64 5.88
C LEU A 109 3.91 14.08 6.95
N GLU A 110 2.92 14.89 6.58
CA GLU A 110 1.83 15.25 7.48
C GLU A 110 1.06 14.04 8.00
N PHE A 111 0.72 13.09 7.11
CA PHE A 111 0.05 11.85 7.50
C PHE A 111 0.89 11.02 8.48
N LYS A 112 2.19 10.85 8.20
CA LYS A 112 3.13 10.13 9.07
C LYS A 112 3.26 10.79 10.45
N ASN A 113 3.40 12.13 10.47
CA ASN A 113 3.50 12.91 11.71
C ASN A 113 2.20 12.91 12.52
N LYS A 114 1.03 12.95 11.86
CA LYS A 114 -0.28 12.83 12.52
C LYS A 114 -0.48 11.44 13.12
N SER A 115 -0.04 10.37 12.44
CA SER A 115 -0.05 9.01 12.97
C SER A 115 0.84 8.88 14.22
N GLN A 116 2.08 9.40 14.17
CA GLN A 116 2.98 9.41 15.34
C GLN A 116 2.41 10.21 16.52
N LYS A 117 1.78 11.35 16.27
CA LYS A 117 1.13 12.15 17.34
C LYS A 117 -0.13 11.46 17.90
N SER A 118 -0.85 10.69 17.07
CA SER A 118 -2.02 9.91 17.51
C SER A 118 -1.65 8.71 18.40
N LEU A 119 -0.44 8.17 18.30
CA LEU A 119 0.05 7.14 19.25
C LEU A 119 0.18 7.69 20.68
N SER A 120 0.27 9.02 20.85
CA SER A 120 0.24 9.68 22.16
C SER A 120 -1.18 10.00 22.67
N ASN A 121 -2.23 9.86 21.85
CA ASN A 121 -3.60 10.18 22.23
C ASN A 121 -4.58 9.18 21.58
N LYS A 122 -4.93 8.15 22.36
CA LYS A 122 -5.56 6.91 21.90
C LYS A 122 -7.03 7.09 21.47
N GLU A 123 -7.27 7.39 20.20
CA GLU A 123 -8.58 7.17 19.55
C GLU A 123 -8.49 6.97 18.02
N ALA A 124 -8.70 5.70 17.62
CA ALA A 124 -9.15 5.21 16.30
C ALA A 124 -8.70 5.89 14.98
N ILE A 125 -7.52 5.50 14.49
CA ILE A 125 -7.41 4.95 13.13
C ILE A 125 -6.77 3.57 13.31
N GLU A 126 -7.44 2.50 12.85
CA GLU A 126 -7.16 1.08 13.18
C GLU A 126 -5.66 0.73 13.37
N PRO A 127 -5.22 0.45 14.62
CA PRO A 127 -3.90 -0.07 14.90
C PRO A 127 -3.94 -1.58 15.21
N GLU A 128 -3.14 -2.37 14.48
CA GLU A 128 -2.41 -3.58 14.92
C GLU A 128 -1.87 -4.29 13.66
N GLU A 129 -0.57 -4.58 13.49
CA GLU A 129 0.58 -4.33 14.35
C GLU A 129 1.56 -3.31 13.75
N GLU A 130 2.18 -2.51 14.62
CA GLU A 130 3.27 -1.62 14.21
C GLU A 130 4.49 -2.41 13.71
N SER A 131 4.83 -2.15 12.43
CA SER A 131 6.13 -1.66 11.85
C SER A 131 6.61 -2.42 10.57
N VAL A 132 7.13 -1.75 9.52
CA VAL A 132 8.55 -1.47 9.13
C VAL A 132 9.50 -2.69 8.89
N LYS A 133 9.40 -3.79 9.66
CA LYS A 133 9.90 -5.14 9.34
C LYS A 133 8.96 -6.22 9.90
N THR A 134 8.27 -6.13 11.03
CA THR A 134 8.40 -5.21 12.17
C THR A 134 9.83 -5.13 12.69
N PRO A 135 10.37 -4.02 13.20
CA PRO A 135 11.50 -4.08 14.14
C PRO A 135 11.05 -4.52 15.55
N LYS A 136 9.78 -4.95 15.71
CA LYS A 136 9.47 -6.05 16.64
C LYS A 136 9.94 -7.44 16.14
N GLU A 137 10.71 -7.49 15.06
CA GLU A 137 11.71 -8.52 14.79
C GLU A 137 13.10 -7.99 15.17
N ILE A 138 13.41 -8.08 16.45
CA ILE A 138 14.77 -8.26 16.93
C ILE A 138 14.74 -9.42 17.93
N LEU A 139 15.41 -10.51 17.58
CA LEU A 139 15.78 -11.68 18.40
C LEU A 139 14.66 -12.50 19.08
N ASN A 140 14.43 -13.69 18.53
CA ASN A 140 14.61 -14.91 19.33
C ASN A 140 16.11 -15.26 19.32
N PRO A 141 16.68 -15.63 20.47
CA PRO A 141 17.11 -17.01 20.68
C PRO A 141 16.31 -17.62 21.85
N ALA A 142 15.70 -18.80 21.73
CA ALA A 142 16.39 -20.08 21.78
C ALA A 142 17.24 -20.24 23.06
N ILE A 143 16.61 -20.60 24.17
CA ILE A 143 16.57 -21.97 24.74
C ILE A 143 15.48 -22.03 25.82
#